data_AF-A0A380NI23-F1
#
_entry.id   AF-A0A380NI23-F1
#
_cell.length_a   1.000
_cell.length_b   1.000
_cell.length_c   1.000
_cell.angle_alpha   90.00
_cell.angle_beta   90.00
_cell.angle_gamma   90.00
#
_symmetry.space_group_name_H-M   'P 1'
#
loop_
_entity.id
_entity.type
_entity.pdbx_description
1 polymer ?
#
loop_
_entity_poly.entity_id
_entity_poly.type
_entity_poly.pdbx_seq_one_letter_code
_entity_poly.pdbx_strand_id
1 'polypeptide(L)'
;MKVLVDILGRTFFMSFFIILVPLGAYTIHNGSSAMVALVSYLVLSLLVPIAYLSSKRSGFGPEEKRVSRLAYIVGWILVQLGTYQSFFVGDFSFLWALPSVGRDVAFVIVMYVQVALSLTVGYILNSLVRRSATK
;
A
#
# COMPACT_ATOMS: atom_id res chain seq x y z
N MET A 1 -13.76 8.91 10.86
CA MET A 1 -14.25 7.59 10.39
C MET A 1 -14.49 7.55 8.88
N LYS A 2 -15.28 8.46 8.28
CA LYS A 2 -15.59 8.44 6.83
C LYS A 2 -14.36 8.38 5.90
N VAL A 3 -13.34 9.21 6.15
CA VAL A 3 -12.08 9.21 5.36
C VAL A 3 -11.37 7.85 5.40
N LEU A 4 -11.24 7.24 6.58
CA LEU A 4 -10.57 5.95 6.73
C LEU A 4 -11.35 4.84 6.00
N VAL A 5 -12.68 4.83 6.12
CA VAL A 5 -13.55 3.90 5.40
C VAL A 5 -13.37 4.05 3.89
N ASP A 6 -13.33 5.28 3.37
CA ASP A 6 -13.08 5.53 1.94
C ASP A 6 -11.69 5.03 1.51
N ILE A 7 -10.65 5.29 2.30
CA ILE A 7 -9.29 4.81 2.03
C ILE A 7 -9.28 3.28 1.97
N LEU A 8 -9.84 2.61 2.97
CA LEU A 8 -9.88 1.14 3.02
C LEU A 8 -10.68 0.58 1.84
N GLY A 9 -11.86 1.12 1.56
CA GLY A 9 -12.69 0.69 0.44
C GLY A 9 -11.99 0.88 -0.91
N ARG A 10 -11.40 2.05 -1.16
CA ARG A 10 -10.66 2.33 -2.41
C ARG A 10 -9.41 1.46 -2.52
N THR A 11 -8.72 1.22 -1.41
CA THR A 11 -7.57 0.30 -1.36
C THR A 11 -7.98 -1.12 -1.72
N PHE A 12 -9.13 -1.59 -1.22
CA PHE A 12 -9.65 -2.90 -1.55
C PHE A 12 -9.87 -3.08 -3.06
N PHE A 13 -10.48 -2.09 -3.71
CA PHE A 13 -10.65 -2.11 -5.17
C PHE A 13 -9.32 -2.08 -5.93
N MET A 14 -8.36 -1.26 -5.50
CA MET A 14 -7.03 -1.22 -6.12
C MET A 14 -6.24 -2.51 -5.90
N SER A 15 -6.48 -3.21 -4.79
CA SER A 15 -5.75 -4.43 -4.42
C SER A 15 -5.91 -5.56 -5.42
N PHE A 16 -7.03 -5.63 -6.15
CA PHE A 16 -7.18 -6.59 -7.25
C PHE A 16 -6.08 -6.45 -8.31
N PHE A 17 -5.66 -5.21 -8.61
CA PHE A 17 -4.61 -4.94 -9.58
C PHE A 17 -3.20 -5.03 -8.97
N ILE A 18 -3.08 -4.83 -7.66
CA ILE A 18 -1.79 -4.78 -6.97
C ILE A 18 -1.32 -6.15 -6.51
N ILE A 19 -2.23 -6.99 -6.00
CA ILE A 19 -1.87 -8.19 -5.23
C ILE A 19 -1.89 -9.47 -6.08
N LEU A 20 -2.77 -9.57 -7.08
CA LEU A 20 -2.92 -10.80 -7.86
C LEU A 20 -1.64 -11.17 -8.63
N VAL A 21 -0.94 -10.18 -9.22
CA VAL A 21 0.30 -10.43 -9.96
C VAL A 21 1.44 -10.89 -9.03
N PRO A 22 1.75 -10.21 -7.91
CA PRO A 22 2.71 -10.70 -6.93
C PRO A 22 2.39 -12.09 -6.39
N LEU A 23 1.11 -12.38 -6.10
CA LEU A 23 0.68 -13.67 -5.59
C LEU A 23 0.85 -14.79 -6.62
N GLY A 24 0.49 -14.53 -7.89
CA GLY A 24 0.74 -15.44 -9.00
C GLY A 24 2.24 -15.66 -9.22
N ALA A 25 3.04 -14.59 -9.18
CA ALA A 25 4.49 -14.70 -9.30
C ALA A 25 5.06 -15.60 -8.19
N TYR A 26 4.68 -15.33 -6.94
CA TYR A 26 5.10 -16.08 -5.73
C TYR A 26 4.78 -17.58 -5.80
N THR A 27 3.64 -17.95 -6.39
CA THR A 27 3.15 -19.33 -6.40
C THR A 27 3.70 -20.21 -7.54
N ILE A 28 4.21 -19.61 -8.62
CA ILE A 28 4.58 -20.35 -9.85
C ILE A 28 6.03 -20.87 -9.85
N HIS A 29 6.96 -20.26 -9.12
CA HIS A 29 8.38 -20.63 -9.18
C HIS A 29 9.04 -20.74 -7.79
N ASN A 30 9.77 -21.81 -7.50
CA ASN A 30 10.56 -21.91 -6.27
C ASN A 30 11.90 -21.15 -6.44
N GLY A 31 12.07 -20.00 -5.76
CA GLY A 31 13.34 -19.26 -5.65
C GLY A 31 13.39 -17.89 -6.34
N SER A 32 13.47 -17.85 -7.68
CA SER A 32 13.51 -16.59 -8.48
C SER A 32 12.23 -15.75 -8.36
N SER A 33 11.12 -16.43 -8.09
CA SER A 33 9.78 -15.88 -7.92
C SER A 33 9.63 -14.82 -6.83
N ALA A 34 10.34 -14.96 -5.70
CA ALA A 34 10.18 -14.02 -4.58
C ALA A 34 10.62 -12.61 -4.98
N MET A 35 11.67 -12.49 -5.78
CA MET A 35 12.12 -11.21 -6.32
C MET A 35 11.10 -10.63 -7.31
N VAL A 36 10.53 -11.47 -8.18
CA VAL A 36 9.48 -11.04 -9.12
C VAL A 36 8.23 -10.57 -8.37
N ALA A 37 7.81 -11.30 -7.33
CA ALA A 37 6.69 -10.92 -6.47
C ALA A 37 6.95 -9.58 -5.76
N LEU A 38 8.16 -9.40 -5.20
CA LEU A 38 8.55 -8.14 -4.56
C LEU A 38 8.56 -6.97 -5.55
N VAL A 39 9.24 -7.12 -6.70
CA VAL A 39 9.36 -6.04 -7.69
C VAL A 39 7.99 -5.68 -8.27
N SER A 40 7.19 -6.68 -8.65
CA SER A 40 5.84 -6.44 -9.16
C SER A 40 4.97 -5.74 -8.12
N TYR A 41 5.07 -6.15 -6.84
CA TYR A 41 4.36 -5.48 -5.76
C TYR A 41 4.79 -4.02 -5.59
N LEU A 42 6.09 -3.74 -5.54
CA LEU A 42 6.60 -2.37 -5.38
C LEU A 42 6.15 -1.46 -6.54
N VAL A 43 6.24 -1.96 -7.77
CA VAL A 43 5.80 -1.22 -8.97
C VAL A 43 4.30 -0.98 -8.95
N LEU A 44 3.49 -2.02 -8.72
CA LEU A 44 2.03 -1.91 -8.79
C LEU A 44 1.47 -1.11 -7.61
N SER A 45 2.00 -1.31 -6.40
CA SER A 45 1.60 -0.56 -5.21
C SER A 45 1.91 0.93 -5.34
N LEU A 46 2.89 1.33 -6.15
CA LEU A 46 3.16 2.72 -6.46
C LEU A 46 2.28 3.25 -7.60
N LEU A 47 2.25 2.54 -8.74
CA LEU A 47 1.63 3.03 -9.97
C LEU A 47 0.10 3.02 -9.94
N VAL A 48 -0.52 1.97 -9.37
CA VAL A 48 -1.99 1.86 -9.35
C VAL A 48 -2.61 3.01 -8.52
N PRO A 49 -2.13 3.33 -7.31
CA PRO A 49 -2.66 4.47 -6.57
C PRO A 49 -2.32 5.82 -7.19
N ILE A 50 -1.16 5.97 -7.86
CA ILE A 50 -0.86 7.19 -8.63
C ILE A 50 -1.87 7.39 -9.77
N ALA A 51 -2.18 6.33 -10.52
CA ALA A 51 -3.18 6.36 -11.57
C ALA A 51 -4.56 6.69 -10.99
N TYR A 52 -4.93 6.05 -9.87
CA TYR A 52 -6.16 6.35 -9.14
C TYR A 52 -6.27 7.83 -8.74
N LEU A 53 -5.23 8.39 -8.13
CA LEU A 53 -5.21 9.77 -7.66
C LEU A 53 -5.29 10.79 -8.81
N SER A 54 -4.90 10.38 -10.02
CA SER A 54 -5.02 11.19 -11.24
C SER A 54 -6.46 11.35 -11.71
N SER A 55 -7.39 10.48 -11.26
CA SER A 55 -8.81 10.61 -11.56
C SER A 55 -9.45 11.83 -10.87
N LYS A 56 -10.48 12.41 -11.51
CA LYS A 56 -11.27 13.51 -10.95
C LYS A 56 -12.09 13.08 -9.72
N ARG A 57 -12.36 11.77 -9.55
CA ARG A 57 -13.14 11.20 -8.43
C ARG A 57 -12.26 10.64 -7.29
N SER A 58 -11.02 11.11 -7.16
CA SER A 58 -10.04 10.59 -6.20
C SER A 58 -10.12 11.19 -4.78
N GLY A 59 -11.14 11.99 -4.47
CA GLY A 59 -11.29 12.65 -3.16
C GLY A 59 -11.61 11.69 -2.00
N PHE A 60 -11.31 12.05 -0.76
CA PHE A 60 -11.62 11.21 0.41
C PHE A 60 -12.42 11.99 1.45
N GLY A 61 -13.35 11.32 2.11
CA GLY A 61 -14.26 11.89 3.09
C GLY A 61 -15.35 12.80 2.51
N PRO A 62 -16.17 13.41 3.37
CA PRO A 62 -17.30 14.25 2.96
C PRO A 62 -16.90 15.46 2.11
N GLU A 63 -15.68 15.97 2.31
CA GLU A 63 -15.13 17.12 1.58
C GLU A 63 -14.43 16.72 0.27
N GLU A 64 -14.45 15.43 -0.11
CA GLU A 64 -13.79 14.90 -1.31
C GLU A 64 -12.34 15.41 -1.45
N LYS A 65 -11.61 15.43 -0.32
CA LYS A 65 -10.25 15.96 -0.26
C LYS A 65 -9.30 15.10 -1.09
N ARG A 66 -8.70 15.68 -2.12
CA ARG A 66 -7.78 14.99 -3.02
C ARG A 66 -6.37 14.96 -2.45
N VAL A 67 -5.76 13.78 -2.46
CA VAL A 67 -4.34 13.59 -2.13
C VAL A 67 -3.50 13.89 -3.37
N SER A 68 -2.46 14.71 -3.22
CA SER A 68 -1.53 14.95 -4.31
C SER A 68 -0.66 13.72 -4.56
N ARG A 69 -0.28 13.48 -5.81
CA ARG A 69 0.59 12.35 -6.18
C ARG A 69 1.91 12.37 -5.42
N LEU A 70 2.49 13.56 -5.23
CA LEU A 70 3.74 13.72 -4.49
C LEU A 70 3.58 13.32 -3.01
N ALA A 71 2.50 13.76 -2.35
CA ALA A 71 2.25 13.37 -0.96
C ALA A 71 2.05 11.86 -0.83
N TYR A 72 1.40 11.23 -1.81
CA TYR A 72 1.29 9.78 -1.87
C TYR A 72 2.65 9.09 -2.05
N ILE A 73 3.49 9.56 -2.98
CA ILE A 73 4.84 9.00 -3.20
C ILE A 73 5.67 9.08 -1.92
N VAL A 74 5.64 10.23 -1.23
CA VAL A 74 6.34 10.38 0.07
C VAL A 74 5.78 9.41 1.11
N GLY A 75 4.44 9.30 1.22
CA GLY A 75 3.80 8.35 2.12
C GLY A 75 4.17 6.89 1.82
N TRP A 76 4.21 6.53 0.53
CA TRP A 76 4.63 5.21 0.08
C TRP A 76 6.08 4.92 0.45
N ILE A 77 7.02 5.85 0.19
CA ILE A 77 8.43 5.69 0.57
C ILE A 77 8.56 5.45 2.09
N LEU A 78 7.88 6.25 2.91
CA LEU A 78 7.93 6.12 4.37
C LEU A 78 7.41 4.75 4.84
N VAL A 79 6.32 4.26 4.25
CA VAL A 79 5.77 2.95 4.60
C VAL A 79 6.68 1.81 4.16
N GLN A 80 7.30 1.90 2.97
CA GLN A 80 8.25 0.88 2.51
C GLN A 80 9.50 0.85 3.38
N LEU A 81 10.07 2.01 3.72
CA LEU A 81 11.21 2.10 4.64
C LEU A 81 10.85 1.54 6.02
N GLY A 82 9.69 1.90 6.56
CA GLY A 82 9.22 1.37 7.84
C GLY A 82 8.99 -0.14 7.80
N THR A 83 8.50 -0.67 6.68
CA THR A 83 8.31 -2.12 6.52
C THR A 83 9.64 -2.85 6.43
N TYR A 84 10.56 -2.36 5.59
CA TYR A 84 11.91 -2.92 5.47
C TYR A 84 12.62 -2.93 6.82
N GLN A 85 12.60 -1.80 7.53
CA GLN A 85 13.18 -1.69 8.87
C GLN A 85 12.53 -2.67 9.85
N SER A 86 11.20 -2.84 9.79
CA SER A 86 10.48 -3.79 10.64
C SER A 86 10.99 -5.22 10.38
N PHE A 87 11.03 -5.67 9.12
CA PHE A 87 11.53 -7.01 8.76
C PHE A 87 13.02 -7.22 9.11
N PHE A 88 13.81 -6.15 9.15
CA PHE A 88 15.23 -6.23 9.50
C PHE A 88 15.48 -6.36 11.01
N VAL A 89 14.65 -5.71 11.84
CA VAL A 89 14.84 -5.65 13.30
C VAL A 89 13.91 -6.60 14.07
N GLY A 90 12.74 -6.92 13.52
CA GLY A 90 11.72 -7.74 14.16
C GLY A 90 11.89 -9.23 13.91
N ASP A 91 11.44 -10.04 14.87
CA ASP A 91 11.32 -11.49 14.71
C ASP A 91 9.96 -11.84 14.09
N PHE A 92 9.99 -12.22 12.82
CA PHE A 92 8.83 -12.72 12.07
C PHE A 92 8.96 -14.22 11.75
N SER A 93 9.77 -14.96 12.53
CA SER A 93 9.96 -16.42 12.36
C SER A 93 8.64 -17.19 12.33
N PHE A 94 7.65 -16.73 13.09
CA PHE A 94 6.31 -17.32 13.14
C PHE A 94 5.60 -17.36 11.77
N LEU A 95 5.87 -16.43 10.85
CA LEU A 95 5.29 -16.45 9.49
C LEU A 95 5.72 -17.69 8.71
N TRP A 96 6.94 -18.18 8.98
CA TRP A 96 7.49 -19.37 8.36
C TRP A 96 7.00 -20.67 9.01
N ALA A 97 6.48 -20.59 10.24
CA ALA A 97 5.82 -21.71 10.91
C ALA A 97 4.37 -21.93 10.43
N LEU A 98 3.77 -20.95 9.75
CA LEU A 98 2.44 -21.09 9.16
C LEU A 98 2.45 -22.05 7.96
N PRO A 99 1.34 -22.81 7.73
CA PRO A 99 1.14 -23.52 6.47
C PRO A 99 1.16 -22.54 5.29
N SER A 100 1.46 -23.03 4.09
CA SER A 100 1.60 -22.21 2.88
C SER A 100 0.45 -21.22 2.70
N VAL A 101 -0.79 -21.71 2.75
CA VAL A 101 -2.00 -20.89 2.62
C VAL A 101 -2.07 -19.80 3.72
N GLY A 102 -1.69 -20.13 4.95
CA GLY A 102 -1.70 -19.15 6.05
C GLY A 102 -0.68 -18.02 5.83
N ARG A 103 0.48 -18.36 5.28
CA ARG A 103 1.53 -17.39 4.93
C ARG A 103 1.10 -16.49 3.77
N ASP A 104 0.46 -17.06 2.77
CA ASP A 104 -0.06 -16.31 1.61
C ASP A 104 -1.10 -15.29 2.06
N VAL A 105 -2.03 -15.69 2.93
CA VAL A 105 -3.02 -14.78 3.54
C VAL A 105 -2.33 -13.67 4.33
N ALA A 106 -1.30 -14.00 5.12
CA ALA A 106 -0.54 -12.99 5.87
C ALA A 106 0.12 -11.96 4.94
N PHE A 107 0.75 -12.41 3.85
CA PHE A 107 1.35 -11.50 2.86
C PHE A 107 0.31 -10.64 2.13
N VAL A 108 -0.85 -11.20 1.78
CA VAL A 108 -1.97 -10.42 1.21
C VAL A 108 -2.41 -9.30 2.17
N ILE A 109 -2.55 -9.61 3.46
CA ILE A 109 -2.91 -8.62 4.48
C ILE A 109 -1.84 -7.54 4.59
N VAL A 110 -0.56 -7.91 4.63
CA VAL A 110 0.55 -6.94 4.70
C VAL A 110 0.54 -6.02 3.48
N MET A 111 0.43 -6.58 2.27
CA MET A 111 0.37 -5.80 1.03
C MET A 111 -0.81 -4.81 1.03
N TYR A 112 -1.99 -5.26 1.43
CA TYR A 112 -3.17 -4.39 1.55
C TYR A 112 -2.95 -3.25 2.56
N VAL A 113 -2.47 -3.60 3.77
CA VAL A 113 -2.24 -2.64 4.87
C VAL A 113 -1.21 -1.60 4.47
N GLN A 114 -0.12 -1.99 3.80
CA GLN A 114 0.91 -1.05 3.33
C GLN A 114 0.34 0.00 2.37
N VAL A 115 -0.49 -0.39 1.40
CA VAL A 115 -1.10 0.57 0.47
C VAL A 115 -2.08 1.50 1.20
N ALA A 116 -2.90 0.96 2.10
CA ALA A 116 -3.84 1.76 2.91
C ALA A 116 -3.10 2.77 3.81
N LEU A 117 -2.01 2.34 4.45
CA LEU A 117 -1.15 3.21 5.26
C LEU A 117 -0.49 4.29 4.40
N SER A 118 0.00 3.94 3.20
CA SER A 118 0.63 4.90 2.29
C SER A 118 -0.33 6.01 1.88
N LEU A 119 -1.59 5.66 1.58
CA LEU A 119 -2.66 6.63 1.31
C LEU A 119 -3.01 7.47 2.53
N THR A 120 -3.04 6.86 3.71
CA THR A 120 -3.33 7.56 4.97
C THR A 120 -2.24 8.58 5.30
N VAL A 121 -0.97 8.17 5.22
CA VAL A 121 0.18 9.07 5.42
C VAL A 121 0.17 10.17 4.37
N GLY A 122 -0.02 9.84 3.10
CA GLY A 122 -0.12 10.83 2.03
C GLY A 122 -1.26 11.82 2.23
N TYR A 123 -2.41 11.37 2.71
CA TYR A 123 -3.54 12.23 3.07
C TYR A 123 -3.19 13.19 4.21
N ILE A 124 -2.58 12.68 5.28
CA ILE A 124 -2.15 13.48 6.43
C ILE A 124 -1.12 14.54 5.97
N LEU A 125 -0.06 14.14 5.26
CA LEU A 125 0.96 15.05 4.75
C LEU A 125 0.36 16.16 3.88
N ASN A 126 -0.52 15.79 2.94
CA ASN A 126 -1.17 16.74 2.06
C ASN A 126 -2.08 17.72 2.82
N SER A 127 -2.74 17.27 3.89
CA SER A 127 -3.57 18.12 4.73
C SER A 127 -2.75 19.12 5.56
N LEU A 128 -1.57 18.70 6.05
CA LEU A 128 -0.65 19.56 6.81
C LEU A 128 -0.06 20.66 5.92
N VAL A 129 0.40 20.31 4.72
CA VAL A 129 0.95 21.27 3.75
C VAL A 129 -0.09 22.33 3.38
N ARG A 130 -1.33 21.91 3.08
CA ARG A 130 -2.42 22.85 2.77
C ARG A 130 -2.73 23.79 3.93
N ARG A 131 -2.77 23.29 5.15
CA ARG A 131 -3.03 24.10 6.35
C ARG A 131 -1.94 25.15 6.59
N SER A 132 -0.68 24.82 6.25
CA SER A 132 0.44 25.75 6.35
C SER A 132 0.40 26.84 5.27
N ALA A 133 -0.17 26.56 4.09
CA ALA A 133 -0.28 27.53 3.00
C ALA A 133 -1.45 28.52 3.15
N THR A 134 -2.40 28.22 4.04
CA THR A 134 -3.57 29.08 4.35
C THR A 134 -3.38 29.96 5.60
N LYS A 135 -2.22 29.89 6.24
CA LYS A 135 -1.80 30.77 7.34
C LYS A 135 -0.86 31.83 6.79
#